data_AF-A0A3L9G540-F1
#
_entry.id   AF-A0A3L9G540-F1
#
_cell.length_a   1.000
_cell.length_b   1.000
_cell.length_c   1.000
_cell.angle_alpha   90.00
_cell.angle_beta   90.00
_cell.angle_gamma   90.00
#
_symmetry.space_group_name_H-M   'P 1'
#
loop_
_entity.id
_entity.type
_entity.pdbx_description
1 polymer ?
#
loop_
_entity_poly.entity_id
_entity_poly.type
_entity_poly.pdbx_seq_one_letter_code
_entity_poly.pdbx_strand_id
1 'polypeptide(L)'
;IHYHDLDYSPFFPMFNCMLIDLKGMLTQGFKMGNAEIEPPKSISTATAVTAQIIAQVASHIYGGTTINRIDEVLAPFVTASYNKHRKTAEEWSIPDAEGYANSRTIKECYDAFQSLEYEVNTLHTANGQTPFVTFGFGLGTSWESRLIQESILRNRIAGLGKNRKTAVFPKLVFAIRDGLNHKKGDPNYD
;
A
#
# COMPACT_ATOMS: atom_id res chain seq x y z
N ILE A 1 1.63 -27.09 27.80
CA ILE A 1 1.50 -25.74 27.20
C ILE A 1 2.41 -25.63 25.98
N HIS A 2 2.21 -24.64 25.12
CA HIS A 2 3.12 -24.34 24.02
C HIS A 2 3.44 -22.84 24.04
N TYR A 3 4.72 -22.50 24.22
CA TYR A 3 5.20 -21.13 24.16
C TYR A 3 5.74 -20.89 22.75
N HIS A 4 5.05 -20.06 21.98
CA HIS A 4 5.41 -19.74 20.60
C HIS A 4 6.66 -18.85 20.53
N ASP A 5 7.37 -18.87 19.40
CA ASP A 5 8.47 -17.95 19.07
C ASP A 5 9.62 -17.97 20.11
N LEU A 6 9.87 -19.14 20.71
CA LEU A 6 10.89 -19.35 21.76
C LEU A 6 12.33 -19.14 21.24
N ASP A 7 12.52 -19.18 19.93
CA ASP A 7 13.75 -18.84 19.21
C ASP A 7 14.02 -17.33 19.16
N TYR A 8 13.02 -16.49 19.45
CA TYR A 8 13.15 -15.04 19.56
C TYR A 8 12.96 -14.55 21.01
N SER A 9 11.85 -14.92 21.65
CA SER A 9 11.46 -14.47 22.99
C SER A 9 11.69 -15.57 24.03
N PRO A 10 12.25 -15.28 25.22
CA PRO A 10 12.54 -13.94 25.77
C PRO A 10 13.97 -13.44 25.51
N PHE A 11 14.75 -14.15 24.67
CA PHE A 11 16.16 -13.82 24.47
C PHE A 11 16.36 -12.40 23.90
N PHE A 12 15.48 -11.99 22.99
CA PHE A 12 15.36 -10.61 22.52
C PHE A 12 13.99 -10.02 22.94
N PRO A 13 13.93 -8.73 23.33
CA PRO A 13 12.69 -8.06 23.72
C PRO A 13 11.89 -7.62 22.47
N MET A 14 11.69 -8.54 21.52
CA MET A 14 10.89 -8.31 20.33
C MET A 14 9.41 -8.54 20.60
N PHE A 15 8.56 -7.93 19.78
CA PHE A 15 7.11 -8.12 19.83
C PHE A 15 6.65 -9.08 18.74
N ASN A 16 5.42 -9.59 18.87
CA ASN A 16 4.78 -10.46 17.89
C ASN A 16 4.24 -9.66 16.69
N CYS A 17 2.92 -9.51 16.55
CA CYS A 17 2.29 -8.83 15.43
C CYS A 17 1.95 -7.37 15.75
N MET A 18 1.78 -6.53 14.72
CA MET A 18 1.29 -5.15 14.90
C MET A 18 0.51 -4.59 13.70
N LEU A 19 -0.26 -3.53 13.97
CA LEU A 19 -0.75 -2.60 12.96
C LEU A 19 0.25 -1.44 12.85
N ILE A 20 0.80 -1.20 11.66
CA ILE A 20 1.69 -0.06 11.42
C ILE A 20 0.84 1.21 11.33
N ASP A 21 1.20 2.25 12.08
CA ASP A 21 0.63 3.59 11.91
C ASP A 21 1.22 4.29 10.68
N LEU A 22 0.89 3.76 9.50
CA LEU A 22 1.38 4.28 8.23
C LEU A 22 0.94 5.74 8.02
N LYS A 23 -0.27 6.09 8.47
CA LYS A 23 -0.80 7.45 8.34
C LYS A 23 0.06 8.45 9.10
N GLY A 24 0.34 8.19 10.39
CA GLY A 24 1.22 9.05 11.19
C GLY A 24 2.58 9.23 10.53
N MET A 25 3.22 8.12 10.13
CA MET A 25 4.55 8.14 9.50
C MET A 25 4.58 8.97 8.20
N LEU A 26 3.62 8.76 7.30
CA LEU A 26 3.62 9.44 5.99
C LEU A 26 3.15 10.91 6.06
N THR A 27 2.49 11.34 7.15
CA THR A 27 1.96 12.71 7.27
C THR A 27 2.83 13.63 8.12
N GLN A 28 3.57 13.09 9.08
CA GLN A 28 4.40 13.88 10.00
C GLN A 28 5.88 13.85 9.64
N GLY A 29 6.28 12.97 8.72
CA GLY A 29 7.67 12.65 8.47
C GLY A 29 8.22 11.75 9.58
N PHE A 30 9.30 11.04 9.27
CA PHE A 30 9.92 10.10 10.21
C PHE A 30 11.36 9.80 9.78
N LYS A 31 12.17 9.25 10.68
CA LYS A 31 13.51 8.78 10.35
C LYS A 31 13.48 7.30 9.99
N MET A 32 14.09 6.92 8.87
CA MET A 32 14.26 5.53 8.44
C MET A 32 15.73 5.28 8.07
N GLY A 33 16.39 4.44 8.84
CA GLY A 33 17.85 4.29 8.76
C GLY A 33 18.54 5.63 8.98
N ASN A 34 19.26 6.11 7.96
CA ASN A 34 19.97 7.39 8.00
C ASN A 34 19.21 8.56 7.37
N ALA A 35 18.03 8.31 6.79
CA ALA A 35 17.27 9.32 6.08
C ALA A 35 16.12 9.89 6.94
N GLU A 36 15.96 11.21 6.89
CA GLU A 36 14.74 11.88 7.34
C GLU A 36 13.77 11.91 6.16
N ILE A 37 12.68 11.16 6.28
CA ILE A 37 11.67 11.01 5.24
C ILE A 37 10.61 12.09 5.44
N GLU A 38 10.49 12.97 4.44
CA GLU A 38 9.39 13.93 4.34
C GLU A 38 8.09 13.27 3.85
N PRO A 39 6.92 13.91 4.07
CA PRO A 39 5.67 13.48 3.46
C PRO A 39 5.78 13.27 1.94
N PRO A 40 5.38 12.09 1.41
CA PRO A 40 5.43 11.82 -0.02
C PRO A 40 4.61 12.80 -0.85
N LYS A 41 5.10 13.12 -2.05
CA LYS A 41 4.46 14.08 -2.98
C LYS A 41 3.79 13.41 -4.18
N SER A 42 3.66 12.09 -4.17
CA SER A 42 2.97 11.28 -5.18
C SER A 42 2.64 9.88 -4.64
N ILE A 43 1.69 9.19 -5.27
CA ILE A 43 1.33 7.82 -4.90
C ILE A 43 2.50 6.84 -5.09
N SER A 44 3.29 7.01 -6.16
CA SER A 44 4.48 6.18 -6.41
C SER A 44 5.51 6.28 -5.29
N THR A 45 5.77 7.50 -4.79
CA THR A 45 6.71 7.68 -3.68
C THR A 45 6.13 7.14 -2.38
N ALA A 46 4.82 7.32 -2.16
CA ALA A 46 4.16 6.82 -0.95
C ALA A 46 4.20 5.28 -0.86
N THR A 47 3.96 4.56 -1.95
CA THR A 47 4.03 3.09 -1.95
C THR A 47 5.47 2.58 -1.80
N ALA A 48 6.46 3.23 -2.43
CA ALA A 48 7.87 2.86 -2.27
C ALA A 48 8.37 3.04 -0.82
N VAL A 49 7.98 4.14 -0.15
CA VAL A 49 8.27 4.33 1.27
C VAL A 49 7.52 3.30 2.12
N THR A 50 6.27 2.98 1.76
CA THR A 50 5.48 1.95 2.44
C THR A 50 6.16 0.58 2.41
N ALA A 51 6.70 0.16 1.26
CA ALA A 51 7.44 -1.10 1.14
C ALA A 51 8.67 -1.15 2.05
N GLN A 52 9.42 -0.05 2.14
CA GLN A 52 10.57 0.06 3.03
C GLN A 52 10.17 -0.01 4.50
N ILE A 53 9.08 0.66 4.89
CA ILE A 53 8.52 0.58 6.25
C ILE A 53 8.15 -0.87 6.58
N ILE A 54 7.49 -1.59 5.67
CA ILE A 54 7.13 -3.01 5.87
C ILE A 54 8.37 -3.85 6.14
N ALA A 55 9.42 -3.71 5.32
CA ALA A 55 10.66 -4.48 5.49
C ALA A 55 11.37 -4.16 6.82
N GLN A 56 11.39 -2.89 7.22
CA GLN A 56 11.98 -2.48 8.49
C GLN A 56 11.20 -3.02 9.69
N VAL A 57 9.88 -2.86 9.70
CA VAL A 57 9.04 -3.36 10.81
C VAL A 57 9.14 -4.89 10.92
N ALA A 58 9.01 -5.61 9.80
CA ALA A 58 9.10 -7.07 9.77
C ALA A 58 10.49 -7.62 10.16
N SER A 59 11.52 -6.77 10.20
CA SER A 59 12.86 -7.13 10.70
C SER A 59 13.02 -6.90 12.21
N HIS A 60 12.10 -6.21 12.86
CA HIS A 60 12.15 -5.86 14.29
C HIS A 60 11.01 -6.47 15.11
N ILE A 61 10.20 -7.33 14.48
CA ILE A 61 9.17 -8.16 15.10
C ILE A 61 9.32 -9.61 14.60
N TYR A 62 8.81 -10.59 15.34
CA TYR A 62 8.80 -12.00 14.89
C TYR A 62 7.42 -12.45 14.36
N GLY A 63 6.42 -11.56 14.44
CA GLY A 63 5.08 -11.80 13.92
C GLY A 63 4.80 -11.16 12.58
N GLY A 64 3.52 -11.21 12.19
CA GLY A 64 3.02 -10.55 11.00
C GLY A 64 2.81 -9.05 11.20
N THR A 65 2.96 -8.29 10.11
CA THR A 65 2.63 -6.87 10.06
C THR A 65 1.38 -6.62 9.23
N THR A 66 0.60 -5.61 9.60
CA THR A 66 -0.61 -5.22 8.87
C THR A 66 -0.64 -3.72 8.63
N ILE A 67 -1.03 -3.35 7.41
CA ILE A 67 -1.41 -1.99 7.05
C ILE A 67 -2.92 -2.01 6.86
N ASN A 68 -3.64 -1.38 7.78
CA ASN A 68 -5.09 -1.31 7.73
C ASN A 68 -5.55 -0.03 7.00
N ARG A 69 -6.68 -0.13 6.30
CA ARG A 69 -7.29 0.95 5.49
C ARG A 69 -6.29 1.63 4.55
N ILE A 70 -5.48 0.83 3.85
CA ILE A 70 -4.43 1.36 2.95
C ILE A 70 -5.00 2.24 1.84
N ASP A 71 -6.25 1.96 1.41
CA ASP A 71 -7.04 2.74 0.47
C ASP A 71 -7.39 4.15 0.97
N GLU A 72 -7.65 4.31 2.27
CA GLU A 72 -7.90 5.62 2.88
C GLU A 72 -6.58 6.33 3.23
N VAL A 73 -5.59 5.58 3.73
CA VAL A 73 -4.30 6.14 4.16
C VAL A 73 -3.53 6.70 2.97
N LEU A 74 -3.58 6.04 1.81
CA LEU A 74 -2.83 6.46 0.62
C LEU A 74 -3.61 7.37 -0.33
N ALA A 75 -4.91 7.55 -0.13
CA ALA A 75 -5.76 8.41 -0.98
C ALA A 75 -5.20 9.84 -1.17
N PRO A 76 -4.71 10.55 -0.13
CA PRO A 76 -4.16 11.90 -0.33
C PRO A 76 -2.98 11.97 -1.31
N PHE A 77 -2.22 10.88 -1.45
CA PHE A 77 -1.07 10.83 -2.36
C PHE A 77 -1.49 10.58 -3.82
N VAL A 78 -2.67 9.99 -4.04
CA VAL A 78 -3.30 9.94 -5.37
C VAL A 78 -3.73 11.34 -5.79
N THR A 79 -4.35 12.11 -4.89
CA THR A 79 -4.68 13.52 -5.15
C THR A 79 -3.42 14.35 -5.45
N ALA A 80 -2.31 14.10 -4.72
CA ALA A 80 -1.03 14.75 -4.99
C ALA A 80 -0.50 14.43 -6.40
N SER A 81 -0.56 13.16 -6.82
CA SER A 81 -0.22 12.76 -8.19
C SER A 81 -1.12 13.41 -9.24
N TYR A 82 -2.44 13.45 -9.01
CA TYR A 82 -3.39 14.13 -9.89
C TYR A 82 -3.05 15.60 -10.09
N ASN A 83 -2.83 16.33 -9.00
CA ASN A 83 -2.48 17.74 -9.05
C ASN A 83 -1.15 17.97 -9.79
N LYS A 84 -0.18 17.07 -9.63
CA LYS A 84 1.08 17.11 -10.37
C LYS A 84 0.86 16.94 -11.88
N HIS A 85 0.10 15.93 -12.29
CA HIS A 85 -0.20 15.70 -13.72
C HIS A 85 -1.03 16.82 -14.32
N ARG A 86 -2.00 17.37 -13.57
CA ARG A 86 -2.79 18.53 -14.00
C ARG A 86 -1.91 19.75 -14.21
N LYS A 87 -1.01 20.04 -13.27
CA LYS A 87 -0.05 21.14 -13.42
C LYS A 87 0.83 20.95 -14.66
N THR A 88 1.33 19.74 -14.90
CA THR A 88 2.06 19.43 -16.13
C THR A 88 1.18 19.65 -17.36
N ALA A 89 -0.08 19.22 -17.35
CA ALA A 89 -0.98 19.45 -18.48
C ALA A 89 -1.20 20.94 -18.77
N GLU A 90 -1.33 21.77 -17.73
CA GLU A 90 -1.45 23.22 -17.83
C GLU A 90 -0.14 23.86 -18.36
N GLU A 91 1.02 23.45 -17.84
CA GLU A 91 2.34 23.91 -18.29
C GLU A 91 2.58 23.66 -19.78
N TRP A 92 2.10 22.52 -20.28
CA TRP A 92 2.25 22.12 -21.68
C TRP A 92 1.02 22.45 -22.55
N SER A 93 0.04 23.18 -22.02
CA SER A 93 -1.19 23.57 -22.72
C SER A 93 -1.91 22.39 -23.39
N ILE A 94 -1.99 21.26 -22.70
CA ILE A 94 -2.72 20.08 -23.18
C ILE A 94 -4.21 20.44 -23.27
N PRO A 95 -4.87 20.22 -24.44
CA PRO A 95 -6.26 20.66 -24.64
C PRO A 95 -7.26 20.10 -23.63
N ASP A 96 -7.05 18.85 -23.18
CA ASP A 96 -7.84 18.20 -22.13
C ASP A 96 -6.94 17.92 -20.92
N ALA A 97 -6.74 18.94 -20.09
CA ALA A 97 -5.87 18.85 -18.93
C ALA A 97 -6.40 17.88 -17.85
N GLU A 98 -7.72 17.84 -17.67
CA GLU A 98 -8.36 16.96 -16.68
C GLU A 98 -8.33 15.50 -17.14
N GLY A 99 -8.66 15.22 -18.40
CA GLY A 99 -8.57 13.86 -18.96
C GLY A 99 -7.13 13.35 -18.97
N TYR A 100 -6.16 14.21 -19.28
CA TYR A 100 -4.74 13.87 -19.13
C TYR A 100 -4.40 13.52 -17.68
N ALA A 101 -4.72 14.40 -16.72
CA ALA A 101 -4.39 14.20 -15.32
C ALA A 101 -5.02 12.93 -14.75
N ASN A 102 -6.29 12.66 -15.09
CA ASN A 102 -6.98 11.44 -14.72
C ASN A 102 -6.30 10.20 -15.29
N SER A 103 -6.07 10.15 -16.61
CA SER A 103 -5.45 9.02 -17.29
C SER A 103 -4.05 8.70 -16.74
N ARG A 104 -3.23 9.73 -16.52
CA ARG A 104 -1.88 9.57 -15.94
C ARG A 104 -1.93 9.11 -14.50
N THR A 105 -2.86 9.60 -13.70
CA THR A 105 -3.02 9.21 -12.29
C THR A 105 -3.49 7.77 -12.14
N ILE A 106 -4.44 7.33 -12.96
CA ILE A 106 -4.92 5.94 -12.99
C ILE A 106 -3.75 5.00 -13.29
N LYS A 107 -2.96 5.32 -14.33
CA LYS A 107 -1.79 4.52 -14.70
C LYS A 107 -0.73 4.52 -13.60
N GLU A 108 -0.42 5.69 -13.03
CA GLU A 108 0.56 5.81 -11.95
C GLU A 108 0.14 5.01 -10.70
N CYS A 109 -1.14 5.07 -10.30
CA CYS A 109 -1.65 4.33 -9.15
C CYS A 109 -1.53 2.81 -9.37
N TYR A 110 -1.93 2.33 -10.55
CA TYR A 110 -1.76 0.92 -10.90
C TYR A 110 -0.29 0.47 -10.83
N ASP A 111 0.62 1.28 -11.37
CA ASP A 111 2.06 0.99 -11.37
C ASP A 111 2.67 1.06 -9.97
N ALA A 112 2.21 2.00 -9.14
CA ALA A 112 2.64 2.14 -7.75
C ALA A 112 2.27 0.91 -6.90
N PHE A 113 1.08 0.34 -7.10
CA PHE A 113 0.65 -0.89 -6.43
C PHE A 113 1.27 -2.14 -7.04
N GLN A 114 1.57 -2.13 -8.34
CA GLN A 114 2.39 -3.16 -8.96
C GLN A 114 3.75 -3.21 -8.28
N SER A 115 4.43 -2.06 -8.19
CA SER A 115 5.75 -1.94 -7.55
C SER A 115 5.69 -2.44 -6.11
N LEU A 116 4.68 -2.02 -5.34
CA LEU A 116 4.50 -2.47 -3.96
C LEU A 116 4.32 -4.00 -3.85
N GLU A 117 3.54 -4.61 -4.74
CA GLU A 117 3.37 -6.06 -4.76
C GLU A 117 4.68 -6.79 -5.09
N TYR A 118 5.48 -6.28 -6.03
CA TYR A 118 6.80 -6.82 -6.32
C TYR A 118 7.76 -6.63 -5.14
N GLU A 119 7.88 -5.43 -4.59
CA GLU A 119 8.80 -5.11 -3.48
C GLU A 119 8.49 -5.95 -2.25
N VAL A 120 7.21 -6.14 -1.89
CA VAL A 120 6.85 -7.06 -0.81
C VAL A 120 7.37 -8.47 -1.06
N ASN A 121 7.43 -8.94 -2.31
CA ASN A 121 7.87 -10.29 -2.67
C ASN A 121 9.37 -10.40 -3.01
N THR A 122 10.11 -9.29 -3.10
CA THR A 122 11.55 -9.28 -3.41
C THR A 122 12.41 -8.74 -2.27
N LEU A 123 11.83 -7.99 -1.32
CA LEU A 123 12.51 -7.56 -0.12
C LEU A 123 12.67 -8.74 0.86
N HIS A 124 13.78 -8.72 1.59
CA HIS A 124 14.07 -9.70 2.64
C HIS A 124 14.10 -9.01 4.00
N THR A 125 13.51 -9.67 4.99
CA THR A 125 13.63 -9.33 6.41
C THR A 125 14.99 -9.78 6.96
N ALA A 126 15.32 -9.37 8.19
CA ALA A 126 16.56 -9.78 8.86
C ALA A 126 16.77 -11.31 8.96
N ASN A 127 15.69 -12.11 8.95
CA ASN A 127 15.76 -13.57 8.95
C ASN A 127 15.77 -14.20 7.54
N GLY A 128 15.92 -13.39 6.49
CA GLY A 128 16.06 -13.85 5.10
C GLY A 128 14.75 -14.28 4.43
N GLN A 129 13.60 -13.94 5.01
CA GLN A 129 12.29 -14.30 4.48
C GLN A 129 11.58 -13.11 3.82
N THR A 130 10.57 -13.42 3.01
CA THR A 130 9.61 -12.42 2.54
C THR A 130 8.81 -11.89 3.74
N PRO A 131 8.60 -10.57 3.89
CA PRO A 131 7.80 -10.01 4.97
C PRO A 131 6.38 -10.57 5.04
N PHE A 132 5.94 -10.96 6.24
CA PHE A 132 4.58 -11.46 6.45
C PHE A 132 3.63 -10.27 6.62
N VAL A 133 3.10 -9.77 5.51
CA VAL A 133 2.29 -8.55 5.48
C VAL A 133 0.84 -8.78 5.02
N THR A 134 -0.09 -8.06 5.66
CA THR A 134 -1.51 -8.02 5.28
C THR A 134 -1.93 -6.59 4.95
N PHE A 135 -2.69 -6.41 3.87
CA PHE A 135 -3.36 -5.17 3.52
C PHE A 135 -4.86 -5.27 3.79
N GLY A 136 -5.35 -4.38 4.65
CA GLY A 136 -6.79 -4.15 4.87
C GLY A 136 -7.28 -2.97 4.03
N PHE A 137 -8.38 -3.14 3.31
CA PHE A 137 -8.99 -2.10 2.46
C PHE A 137 -10.48 -2.36 2.20
N GLY A 138 -11.18 -1.43 1.55
CA GLY A 138 -12.53 -1.63 1.02
C GLY A 138 -13.60 -0.71 1.60
N LEU A 139 -13.25 0.11 2.60
CA LEU A 139 -14.20 1.04 3.25
C LEU A 139 -14.14 2.46 2.67
N GLY A 140 -13.08 2.81 1.95
CA GLY A 140 -12.94 4.13 1.34
C GLY A 140 -13.91 4.35 0.17
N THR A 141 -14.55 5.53 0.14
CA THR A 141 -15.56 5.91 -0.87
C THR A 141 -15.08 6.95 -1.86
N SER A 142 -13.96 7.63 -1.60
CA SER A 142 -13.44 8.63 -2.53
C SER A 142 -12.96 7.95 -3.81
N TRP A 143 -12.89 8.70 -4.91
CA TRP A 143 -12.41 8.15 -6.18
C TRP A 143 -10.95 7.68 -6.05
N GLU A 144 -10.14 8.34 -5.21
CA GLU A 144 -8.77 7.91 -4.91
C GLU A 144 -8.74 6.58 -4.18
N SER A 145 -9.56 6.41 -3.14
CA SER A 145 -9.64 5.14 -2.42
C SER A 145 -10.14 4.02 -3.32
N ARG A 146 -11.17 4.26 -4.13
CA ARG A 146 -11.66 3.29 -5.12
C ARG A 146 -10.59 2.92 -6.14
N LEU A 147 -9.84 3.90 -6.65
CA LEU A 147 -8.72 3.66 -7.57
C LEU A 147 -7.62 2.81 -6.92
N ILE A 148 -7.33 3.02 -5.63
CA ILE A 148 -6.39 2.18 -4.87
C ILE A 148 -6.93 0.76 -4.73
N GLN A 149 -8.19 0.59 -4.33
CA GLN A 149 -8.83 -0.73 -4.21
C GLN A 149 -8.76 -1.50 -5.53
N GLU A 150 -9.13 -0.85 -6.64
CA GLU A 150 -9.07 -1.42 -7.99
C GLU A 150 -7.61 -1.76 -8.39
N SER A 151 -6.65 -0.88 -8.09
CA SER A 151 -5.24 -1.09 -8.40
C SER A 151 -4.65 -2.29 -7.66
N ILE A 152 -5.00 -2.49 -6.39
CA ILE A 152 -4.61 -3.68 -5.61
C ILE A 152 -5.19 -4.94 -6.25
N LEU A 153 -6.50 -4.97 -6.49
CA LEU A 153 -7.20 -6.15 -7.01
C LEU A 153 -6.72 -6.52 -8.42
N ARG A 154 -6.58 -5.53 -9.31
CA ARG A 154 -6.13 -5.77 -10.69
C ARG A 154 -4.69 -6.27 -10.76
N ASN A 155 -3.79 -5.76 -9.92
CA ASN A 155 -2.43 -6.29 -9.84
C ASN A 155 -2.43 -7.74 -9.36
N ARG A 156 -3.19 -8.05 -8.30
CA ARG A 156 -3.31 -9.42 -7.79
C ARG A 156 -3.86 -10.40 -8.83
N ILE A 157 -4.87 -9.98 -9.61
CA ILE A 157 -5.44 -10.77 -10.71
C ILE A 157 -4.43 -10.96 -11.84
N ALA A 158 -3.63 -9.94 -12.16
CA ALA A 158 -2.59 -10.04 -13.19
C ALA A 158 -1.50 -11.06 -12.85
N GLY A 159 -1.24 -11.27 -11.55
CA GLY A 159 -0.30 -12.26 -11.04
C GLY A 159 1.15 -11.78 -11.04
N LEU A 160 1.98 -12.47 -10.26
CA LEU A 160 3.36 -12.06 -9.98
C LEU A 160 4.36 -12.64 -10.99
N GLY A 161 5.19 -11.76 -11.55
CA GLY A 161 6.30 -12.10 -12.42
C GLY A 161 5.88 -12.60 -13.81
N LYS A 162 6.90 -13.02 -14.59
CA LYS A 162 6.72 -13.48 -15.98
C LYS A 162 5.64 -14.55 -16.14
N ASN A 163 5.54 -15.46 -15.17
CA ASN A 163 4.64 -16.59 -15.21
C ASN A 163 3.29 -16.32 -14.51
N ARG A 164 3.04 -15.08 -14.08
CA ARG A 164 1.78 -14.65 -13.44
C ARG A 164 1.37 -15.57 -12.28
N LYS A 165 2.32 -15.91 -11.41
CA LYS A 165 2.08 -16.81 -10.29
C LYS A 165 1.18 -16.13 -9.25
N THR A 166 0.37 -16.90 -8.55
CA THR A 166 -0.36 -16.40 -7.38
C THR A 166 0.64 -16.07 -6.27
N ALA A 167 0.73 -14.79 -5.90
CA ALA A 167 1.59 -14.37 -4.81
C ALA A 167 1.03 -14.81 -3.44
N VAL A 168 1.91 -15.19 -2.52
CA VAL A 168 1.53 -15.57 -1.14
C VAL A 168 1.27 -14.33 -0.30
N PHE A 169 2.09 -13.28 -0.49
CA PHE A 169 1.98 -11.99 0.18
C PHE A 169 1.88 -10.84 -0.82
N PRO A 170 1.40 -9.65 -0.41
CA PRO A 170 0.62 -9.41 0.81
C PRO A 170 -0.66 -10.25 0.85
N LYS A 171 -1.15 -10.60 2.05
CA LYS A 171 -2.53 -11.05 2.22
C LYS A 171 -3.46 -9.87 1.95
N LEU A 172 -4.60 -10.12 1.30
CA LEU A 172 -5.60 -9.09 1.00
C LEU A 172 -6.85 -9.35 1.84
N VAL A 173 -7.26 -8.37 2.64
CA VAL A 173 -8.47 -8.42 3.45
C VAL A 173 -9.38 -7.26 3.02
N PHE A 174 -10.40 -7.59 2.23
CA PHE A 174 -11.41 -6.64 1.78
C PHE A 174 -12.58 -6.60 2.75
N ALA A 175 -12.86 -5.44 3.34
CA ALA A 175 -13.95 -5.26 4.28
C ALA A 175 -15.28 -5.05 3.55
N ILE A 176 -16.25 -5.92 3.84
CA ILE A 176 -17.62 -5.81 3.29
C ILE A 176 -18.53 -5.10 4.31
N ARG A 177 -19.28 -4.09 3.84
CA ARG A 177 -20.24 -3.32 4.65
C ARG A 177 -21.53 -3.08 3.87
N ASP A 178 -22.67 -3.36 4.51
CA ASP A 178 -24.00 -3.02 4.00
C ASP A 178 -24.11 -1.52 3.68
N GLY A 179 -24.66 -1.19 2.51
CA GLY A 179 -24.80 0.19 2.04
C GLY A 179 -23.52 0.79 1.46
N LEU A 180 -22.46 -0.02 1.31
CA LEU A 180 -21.20 0.40 0.69
C LEU A 180 -20.78 -0.51 -0.46
N ASN A 181 -20.63 -1.81 -0.23
CA ASN A 181 -20.03 -2.74 -1.22
C ASN A 181 -20.63 -4.15 -1.14
N HIS A 182 -21.78 -4.32 -0.48
CA HIS A 182 -22.36 -5.64 -0.25
C HIS A 182 -23.45 -6.00 -1.28
N LYS A 183 -24.25 -5.01 -1.69
CA LYS A 183 -25.46 -5.24 -2.50
C LYS A 183 -25.45 -4.41 -3.78
N LYS A 184 -26.09 -4.94 -4.81
CA LYS A 184 -26.29 -4.22 -6.07
C LYS A 184 -26.98 -2.89 -5.80
N GLY A 185 -26.38 -1.80 -6.27
CA GLY A 185 -26.82 -0.43 -6.01
C GLY A 185 -26.01 0.28 -4.92
N ASP A 186 -25.20 -0.44 -4.14
CA ASP A 186 -24.25 0.18 -3.23
C ASP A 186 -23.11 0.88 -4.02
N PRO A 187 -22.50 1.96 -3.49
CA PRO A 187 -21.52 2.78 -4.20
C PRO A 187 -20.28 2.04 -4.74
N ASN A 188 -19.80 1.04 -4.02
CA ASN A 188 -18.61 0.24 -4.32
C ASN A 188 -18.97 -1.23 -4.58
N TYR A 189 -20.12 -1.48 -5.22
CA TYR A 189 -20.53 -2.84 -5.58
C TYR A 189 -19.80 -3.40 -6.81
N ASP A 190 -19.26 -2.52 -7.67
CA ASP A 190 -18.53 -2.86 -8.88
C ASP A 190 -17.23 -3.64 -8.61
#